data_AF-A0A350DQ74-F1
#
_entry.id   AF-A0A350DQ74-F1
#
_cell.length_a   1.000
_cell.length_b   1.000
_cell.length_c   1.000
_cell.angle_alpha   90.00
_cell.angle_beta   90.00
_cell.angle_gamma   90.00
#
_symmetry.space_group_name_H-M   'P 1'
#
loop_
_entity.id
_entity.type
_entity.pdbx_description
1 polymer ?
#
loop_
_entity_poly.entity_id
_entity_poly.type
_entity_poly.pdbx_seq_one_letter_code
_entity_poly.pdbx_strand_id
1 'polypeptide(L)'
;MTPVGKLEPVKVGGVTVSNVTLHNFGEIQRLDVRAGDMVSVHRAGDVIPKVTRVWTDQRPADSEPVKLPATCPVCDSPVVLPEGEALARCTGGLFCPAQQQESLIHFVSRRAMDIDGLGASWLISFFEHGLVKTVADIYQLHKHQDELITLEKLGEKSVKNILSAIETSKQTTLARFIYALGIRGVGETTAQNLAQQFGDLDALMAADIDKLLQTPDVGAITAELIHEFFRAPHNIEG
;
A
#
# COMPACT_ATOMS: atom_id res chain seq x y z
N MET A 1 -4.52 -4.80 6.74
CA MET A 1 -3.81 -5.97 7.28
C MET A 1 -4.14 -7.16 6.43
N THR A 2 -3.13 -7.67 5.74
CA THR A 2 -3.30 -8.76 4.78
C THR A 2 -2.63 -10.00 5.36
N PRO A 3 -3.38 -11.07 5.67
CA PRO A 3 -2.78 -12.30 6.16
C PRO A 3 -2.04 -13.03 5.04
N VAL A 4 -0.85 -13.54 5.38
CA VAL A 4 0.00 -14.32 4.50
C VAL A 4 0.27 -15.67 5.15
N GLY A 5 -0.07 -16.76 4.45
CA GLY A 5 0.29 -18.10 4.86
C GLY A 5 1.73 -18.41 4.46
N LYS A 6 2.54 -18.86 5.42
CA LYS A 6 3.87 -19.41 5.15
C LYS A 6 3.74 -20.91 4.95
N LEU A 7 4.22 -21.40 3.83
CA LEU A 7 4.14 -22.79 3.43
C LEU A 7 5.50 -23.46 3.54
N GLU A 8 5.49 -24.76 3.81
CA GLU A 8 6.63 -25.59 3.46
C GLU A 8 6.87 -25.48 1.93
N PRO A 9 8.12 -25.27 1.47
CA PRO A 9 8.39 -25.03 0.06
C PRO A 9 7.85 -26.14 -0.86
N VAL A 10 6.96 -25.77 -1.78
CA VAL A 10 6.29 -26.71 -2.69
C VAL A 10 6.37 -26.23 -4.14
N LYS A 11 6.52 -27.16 -5.10
CA LYS A 11 6.55 -26.82 -6.53
C LYS A 11 5.13 -26.67 -7.08
N VAL A 12 4.80 -25.51 -7.64
CA VAL A 12 3.52 -25.22 -8.28
C VAL A 12 3.76 -24.53 -9.61
N GLY A 13 3.39 -25.16 -10.73
CA GLY A 13 3.54 -24.57 -12.06
C GLY A 13 4.99 -24.19 -12.41
N GLY A 14 5.95 -25.03 -12.04
CA GLY A 14 7.37 -24.84 -12.37
C GLY A 14 8.18 -23.94 -11.44
N VAL A 15 7.54 -23.28 -10.46
CA VAL A 15 8.24 -22.46 -9.45
C VAL A 15 8.05 -23.04 -8.05
N THR A 16 8.98 -22.71 -7.14
CA THR A 16 8.84 -23.02 -5.72
C THR A 16 8.04 -21.92 -5.04
N VAL A 17 6.96 -22.29 -4.36
CA VAL A 17 6.09 -21.41 -3.58
C VAL A 17 6.33 -21.66 -2.10
N SER A 18 6.59 -20.60 -1.34
CA SER A 18 6.73 -20.61 0.12
C SER A 18 5.78 -19.64 0.83
N ASN A 19 5.06 -18.80 0.07
CA ASN A 19 4.10 -17.85 0.59
C ASN A 19 2.81 -17.91 -0.24
N VAL A 20 1.68 -17.76 0.43
CA VAL A 20 0.34 -17.78 -0.18
C VAL A 20 -0.50 -16.67 0.42
N THR A 21 -1.27 -15.96 -0.40
CA THR A 21 -2.24 -14.99 0.14
C THR A 21 -3.40 -15.73 0.77
N LEU A 22 -3.83 -15.26 1.94
CA LEU A 22 -5.08 -15.67 2.57
C LEU A 22 -6.18 -14.61 2.38
N HIS A 23 -5.94 -13.61 1.51
CA HIS A 23 -6.82 -12.50 1.17
C HIS A 23 -7.18 -11.57 2.34
N ASN A 24 -7.96 -12.06 3.30
CA ASN A 24 -8.41 -11.34 4.48
C ASN A 24 -8.86 -12.30 5.58
N PHE A 25 -9.20 -11.78 6.76
CA PHE A 25 -9.63 -12.64 7.88
C PHE A 25 -11.00 -13.29 7.68
N GLY A 26 -11.87 -12.69 6.86
CA GLY A 26 -13.13 -13.34 6.45
C GLY A 26 -12.88 -14.60 5.64
N GLU A 27 -11.89 -14.57 4.73
CA GLU A 27 -11.49 -15.74 3.94
C GLU A 27 -10.82 -16.83 4.79
N ILE A 28 -10.01 -16.44 5.78
CA ILE A 28 -9.47 -17.36 6.78
C ILE A 28 -10.60 -18.10 7.50
N GLN A 29 -11.60 -17.37 7.98
CA GLN A 29 -12.76 -17.94 8.67
C GLN A 29 -13.59 -18.83 7.73
N ARG A 30 -13.81 -18.39 6.49
CA ARG A 30 -14.56 -19.16 5.48
C ARG A 30 -13.90 -20.50 5.15
N LEU A 31 -12.57 -20.52 5.06
CA LEU A 31 -11.79 -21.74 4.82
C LEU A 31 -11.54 -22.55 6.10
N ASP A 32 -11.75 -21.96 7.29
CA ASP A 32 -11.27 -22.45 8.59
C ASP A 32 -9.80 -22.88 8.51
N VAL A 33 -8.95 -22.10 7.85
CA VAL A 33 -7.53 -22.43 7.71
C VAL A 33 -6.78 -22.17 9.02
N ARG A 34 -5.96 -23.13 9.42
CA ARG A 34 -5.17 -23.09 10.65
C ARG A 34 -3.69 -23.31 10.38
N ALA A 35 -2.86 -22.86 11.32
CA ALA A 35 -1.44 -23.20 11.27
C ALA A 35 -1.27 -24.73 11.38
N GLY A 36 -0.43 -25.30 10.51
CA GLY A 36 -0.20 -26.75 10.42
C GLY A 36 -1.18 -27.51 9.51
N ASP A 37 -2.24 -26.86 9.00
CA ASP A 37 -3.14 -27.52 8.05
C ASP A 37 -2.43 -27.88 6.74
N MET A 38 -2.73 -29.06 6.22
CA MET A 38 -2.44 -29.40 4.83
C MET A 38 -3.41 -28.65 3.92
N VAL A 39 -2.89 -27.94 2.91
CA VAL A 39 -3.69 -27.07 2.03
C VAL A 39 -3.43 -27.34 0.56
N SER A 40 -4.46 -27.15 -0.26
CA SER A 40 -4.30 -27.06 -1.71
C SER A 40 -4.04 -25.61 -2.11
N VAL A 41 -2.96 -25.42 -2.88
CA VAL A 41 -2.54 -24.10 -3.38
C VAL A 41 -2.75 -24.06 -4.88
N HIS A 42 -3.34 -22.97 -5.36
CA HIS A 42 -3.51 -22.72 -6.78
C HIS A 42 -2.75 -21.46 -7.20
N ARG A 43 -2.04 -21.56 -8.32
CA ARG A 43 -1.34 -20.47 -8.99
C ARG A 43 -1.76 -20.45 -10.46
N ALA A 44 -2.22 -19.30 -10.95
CA ALA A 44 -2.54 -19.09 -12.36
C ALA A 44 -1.52 -18.09 -12.95
N GLY A 45 -0.68 -18.56 -13.88
CA GLY A 45 0.37 -17.73 -14.49
C GLY A 45 1.31 -17.12 -13.45
N ASP A 46 1.58 -15.81 -13.59
CA ASP A 46 2.45 -15.04 -12.70
C ASP A 46 1.72 -14.38 -11.52
N VAL A 47 0.50 -14.82 -11.20
CA VAL A 47 -0.30 -14.28 -10.10
C VAL A 47 0.15 -14.88 -8.75
N ILE A 48 -0.04 -14.10 -7.68
CA ILE A 48 0.20 -14.52 -6.28
C ILE A 48 -0.60 -15.80 -5.98
N PRO A 49 0.06 -16.88 -5.51
CA PRO A 49 -0.61 -18.13 -5.14
C PRO A 49 -1.66 -17.90 -4.05
N LYS A 50 -2.77 -18.65 -4.12
CA LYS A 50 -3.84 -18.63 -3.10
C LYS A 50 -4.20 -20.02 -2.60
N VAL A 51 -4.70 -20.11 -1.36
CA VAL A 51 -5.26 -21.34 -0.81
C VAL A 51 -6.65 -21.57 -1.41
N THR A 52 -6.93 -22.77 -1.90
CA THR A 52 -8.24 -23.14 -2.47
C THR A 52 -9.00 -24.13 -1.60
N ARG A 53 -8.31 -24.94 -0.81
CA ARG A 53 -8.91 -25.97 0.05
C ARG A 53 -8.01 -26.27 1.25
N VAL A 54 -8.64 -26.59 2.38
CA VAL A 54 -8.02 -27.16 3.57
C VAL A 54 -8.39 -28.64 3.69
N TRP A 55 -7.43 -29.50 3.99
CA TRP A 55 -7.64 -30.94 4.21
C TRP A 55 -7.86 -31.21 5.69
N THR A 56 -9.09 -30.95 6.15
CA THR A 56 -9.47 -31.02 7.57
C THR A 56 -9.33 -32.40 8.19
N ASP A 57 -9.36 -33.46 7.38
CA ASP A 57 -9.12 -34.85 7.77
C ASP A 57 -7.66 -35.12 8.17
N GLN A 58 -6.73 -34.25 7.76
CA GLN A 58 -5.30 -34.32 8.08
C GLN A 58 -4.88 -33.26 9.11
N ARG A 59 -5.85 -32.57 9.71
CA ARG A 59 -5.60 -31.47 10.65
C ARG A 59 -4.96 -32.00 11.95
N PRO A 60 -3.86 -31.39 12.41
CA PRO A 60 -3.32 -31.66 13.75
C PRO A 60 -4.34 -31.40 14.85
N ALA A 61 -4.35 -32.25 15.89
CA ALA A 61 -5.32 -32.16 16.98
C ALA A 61 -5.16 -30.89 17.84
N ASP A 62 -3.98 -30.28 17.83
CA ASP A 62 -3.59 -29.07 18.55
C ASP A 62 -3.71 -27.79 17.70
N SER A 63 -4.30 -27.87 16.50
CA SER A 63 -4.47 -26.71 15.62
C SER A 63 -5.49 -25.69 16.14
N GLU A 64 -5.01 -24.48 16.41
CA GLU A 64 -5.83 -23.33 16.84
C GLU A 64 -6.32 -22.47 15.66
N PRO A 65 -7.55 -21.91 15.75
CA PRO A 65 -8.03 -20.92 14.77
C PRO A 65 -7.15 -19.68 14.70
N VAL A 66 -6.89 -19.20 13.48
CA VAL A 66 -6.15 -17.95 13.26
C VAL A 66 -7.05 -16.76 13.63
N LYS A 67 -6.59 -15.93 14.57
CA LYS A 67 -7.32 -14.76 15.06
C LYS A 67 -6.75 -13.46 14.51
N LEU A 68 -7.61 -12.48 14.29
CA LEU A 68 -7.19 -11.12 13.98
C LEU A 68 -6.39 -10.58 15.18
N PRO A 69 -5.15 -10.10 15.00
CA PRO A 69 -4.39 -9.53 16.09
C PRO A 69 -5.10 -8.26 16.58
N ALA A 70 -5.13 -8.06 17.91
CA ALA A 70 -5.74 -6.87 18.51
C ALA A 70 -4.92 -5.60 18.25
N THR A 71 -3.61 -5.75 18.05
CA THR A 71 -2.65 -4.67 17.81
C THR A 71 -1.84 -4.92 16.55
N CYS A 72 -1.36 -3.84 15.94
CA CYS A 72 -0.55 -3.89 14.74
C CYS A 72 0.83 -4.45 15.07
N PRO A 73 1.33 -5.47 14.35
CA PRO A 73 2.63 -6.07 14.64
C PRO A 73 3.84 -5.17 14.31
N VAL A 74 3.60 -3.95 13.79
CA VAL A 74 4.64 -2.99 13.40
C VAL A 74 4.71 -1.80 14.36
N CYS A 75 3.58 -1.31 14.85
CA CYS A 75 3.51 -0.08 15.64
C CYS A 75 2.62 -0.19 16.89
N ASP A 76 2.16 -1.40 17.23
CA ASP A 76 1.32 -1.72 18.39
C ASP A 76 -0.03 -0.99 18.48
N SER A 77 -0.36 -0.14 17.50
CA SER A 77 -1.64 0.55 17.43
C SER A 77 -2.81 -0.43 17.28
N PRO A 78 -4.01 -0.10 17.78
CA PRO A 78 -5.19 -0.95 17.61
C PRO A 78 -5.44 -1.38 16.16
N VAL A 79 -5.95 -2.60 16.02
CA VAL A 79 -6.43 -3.13 14.74
C VAL A 79 -7.94 -3.19 14.78
N VAL A 80 -8.56 -2.60 13.76
CA VAL A 80 -10.01 -2.54 13.62
C VAL A 80 -10.44 -3.17 12.31
N LEU A 81 -11.59 -3.85 12.30
CA LEU A 81 -12.29 -4.24 11.09
C LEU A 81 -13.49 -3.30 10.96
N PRO A 82 -13.42 -2.25 10.13
CA PRO A 82 -14.53 -1.32 9.97
C PRO A 82 -15.80 -2.03 9.52
N GLU A 83 -16.95 -1.54 9.98
CA GLU A 83 -18.24 -2.11 9.60
C GLU A 83 -18.44 -2.03 8.08
N GLY A 84 -18.89 -3.14 7.48
CA GLY A 84 -19.09 -3.24 6.02
C GLY A 84 -17.80 -3.45 5.22
N GLU A 85 -16.61 -3.44 5.84
CA GLU A 85 -15.34 -3.66 5.14
C GLU A 85 -14.80 -5.07 5.32
N ALA A 86 -14.18 -5.62 4.26
CA ALA A 86 -13.55 -6.95 4.32
C ALA A 86 -12.15 -6.94 4.94
N LEU A 87 -11.50 -5.76 5.05
CA LEU A 87 -10.10 -5.63 5.43
C LEU A 87 -9.95 -4.98 6.81
N ALA A 88 -9.31 -5.71 7.72
CA ALA A 88 -8.87 -5.14 8.98
C ALA A 88 -7.71 -4.16 8.76
N ARG A 89 -7.59 -3.12 9.57
CA ARG A 89 -6.61 -2.04 9.42
C ARG A 89 -6.00 -1.63 10.76
N CYS A 90 -4.75 -1.23 10.69
CA CYS A 90 -4.05 -0.56 11.79
C CYS A 90 -4.55 0.88 11.89
N THR A 91 -4.91 1.33 13.08
CA THR A 91 -5.34 2.73 13.33
C THR A 91 -4.18 3.70 13.51
N GLY A 92 -2.93 3.22 13.44
CA GLY A 92 -1.73 4.00 13.70
C GLY A 92 -1.51 5.14 12.69
N GLY A 93 -2.08 5.07 11.48
CA GLY A 93 -1.95 6.11 10.46
C GLY A 93 -0.49 6.52 10.27
N LEU A 94 -0.22 7.82 10.39
CA LEU A 94 1.12 8.39 10.33
C LEU A 94 2.08 7.90 11.43
N PHE A 95 1.62 7.37 12.55
CA PHE A 95 2.52 6.77 13.55
C PHE A 95 3.07 5.41 13.09
N CYS A 96 2.40 4.74 12.16
CA CYS A 96 2.79 3.39 11.72
C CYS A 96 3.87 3.46 10.61
N PRO A 97 5.10 2.95 10.84
CA PRO A 97 6.14 2.92 9.83
C PRO A 97 5.72 2.19 8.55
N ALA A 98 4.99 1.07 8.69
CA ALA A 98 4.50 0.33 7.52
C ALA A 98 3.48 1.12 6.69
N GLN A 99 2.65 1.96 7.32
CA GLN A 99 1.73 2.82 6.55
C GLN A 99 2.48 3.93 5.85
N GLN A 100 3.45 4.57 6.51
CA GLN A 100 4.30 5.59 5.89
C GLN A 100 5.07 5.01 4.69
N GLN A 101 5.73 3.86 4.87
CA GLN A 101 6.47 3.19 3.79
C GLN A 101 5.55 2.82 2.61
N GLU A 102 4.37 2.24 2.86
CA GLU A 102 3.42 1.92 1.79
C GLU A 102 2.88 3.18 1.08
N SER A 103 2.66 4.28 1.80
CA SER A 103 2.30 5.57 1.18
C SER A 103 3.39 6.07 0.22
N LEU A 104 4.67 5.97 0.62
CA LEU A 104 5.80 6.33 -0.26
C LEU A 104 5.88 5.40 -1.48
N ILE A 105 5.71 4.09 -1.28
CA ILE A 105 5.73 3.09 -2.35
C ILE A 105 4.60 3.33 -3.35
N HIS A 106 3.40 3.64 -2.85
CA HIS A 106 2.26 3.99 -3.69
C HIS A 106 2.53 5.24 -4.50
N PHE A 107 3.07 6.30 -3.87
CA PHE A 107 3.36 7.58 -4.51
C PHE A 107 4.29 7.42 -5.72
N VAL A 108 5.34 6.62 -5.61
CA VAL A 108 6.32 6.42 -6.69
C VAL A 108 5.86 5.42 -7.77
N SER A 109 4.75 4.71 -7.54
CA SER A 109 4.32 3.60 -8.39
C SER A 109 4.02 4.05 -9.83
N ARG A 110 4.06 3.09 -10.77
CA ARG A 110 3.88 3.32 -12.21
C ARG A 110 2.61 4.09 -12.57
N ARG A 111 1.55 3.90 -11.81
CA ARG A 111 0.25 4.55 -12.07
C ARG A 111 0.10 5.89 -11.33
N ALA A 112 0.99 6.18 -10.38
CA ALA A 112 1.06 7.40 -9.58
C ALA A 112 2.09 8.39 -10.13
N MET A 113 3.28 8.53 -9.54
CA MET A 113 4.31 9.45 -10.04
C MET A 113 5.33 8.80 -10.99
N ASP A 114 5.29 7.48 -11.16
CA ASP A 114 6.13 6.71 -12.10
C ASP A 114 7.62 7.05 -11.99
N ILE A 115 8.15 6.93 -10.77
CA ILE A 115 9.56 7.20 -10.51
C ILE A 115 10.37 5.92 -10.74
N ASP A 116 10.76 5.72 -12.00
CA ASP A 116 11.56 4.57 -12.41
C ASP A 116 12.86 4.43 -11.59
N GLY A 117 13.13 3.21 -11.13
CA GLY A 117 14.31 2.88 -10.34
C GLY A 117 14.16 3.10 -8.84
N LEU A 118 13.15 3.86 -8.38
CA LEU A 118 12.84 4.04 -6.96
C LEU A 118 11.79 3.02 -6.49
N GLY A 119 12.20 1.75 -6.41
CA GLY A 119 11.32 0.65 -5.99
C GLY A 119 11.14 0.52 -4.48
N ALA A 120 10.25 -0.39 -4.07
CA ALA A 120 9.89 -0.62 -2.67
C ALA A 120 11.09 -0.94 -1.76
N SER A 121 12.03 -1.76 -2.23
CA SER A 121 13.23 -2.11 -1.44
C SER A 121 14.07 -0.88 -1.10
N TRP A 122 14.23 0.05 -2.05
CA TRP A 122 14.99 1.28 -1.83
C TRP A 122 14.26 2.24 -0.91
N LEU A 123 12.95 2.41 -1.09
CA LEU A 123 12.17 3.26 -0.20
C LEU A 123 12.14 2.75 1.24
N ILE A 124 12.03 1.43 1.43
CA ILE A 124 12.13 0.82 2.76
C ILE A 124 13.49 1.13 3.37
N SER A 125 14.60 0.92 2.64
CA SER A 125 15.93 1.20 3.16
C SER A 125 16.15 2.69 3.46
N PHE A 126 15.81 3.58 2.51
CA PHE A 126 15.91 5.02 2.71
C PHE A 126 15.07 5.50 3.90
N PHE A 127 13.91 4.88 4.12
CA PHE A 127 13.08 5.16 5.28
C PHE A 127 13.75 4.71 6.58
N GLU A 128 14.30 3.50 6.63
CA GLU A 128 15.00 2.96 7.80
C GLU A 128 16.24 3.79 8.17
N HIS A 129 16.95 4.29 7.16
CA HIS A 129 18.11 5.17 7.32
C HIS A 129 17.76 6.65 7.53
N GLY A 130 16.47 7.00 7.52
CA GLY A 130 16.00 8.36 7.78
C GLY A 130 16.24 9.35 6.65
N LEU A 131 16.57 8.87 5.44
CA LEU A 131 16.75 9.69 4.24
C LEU A 131 15.42 10.16 3.65
N VAL A 132 14.34 9.40 3.85
CA VAL A 132 12.98 9.71 3.38
C VAL A 132 11.98 9.38 4.47
N LYS A 133 11.16 10.35 4.88
CA LYS A 133 10.00 10.14 5.77
C LYS A 133 8.69 10.58 5.13
N THR A 134 8.76 11.54 4.23
CA THR A 134 7.62 12.14 3.53
C THR A 134 7.82 12.07 2.01
N VAL A 135 6.75 12.36 1.27
CA VAL A 135 6.83 12.46 -0.20
C VAL A 135 7.73 13.62 -0.64
N ALA A 136 7.76 14.74 0.09
CA ALA A 136 8.66 15.85 -0.19
C ALA A 136 10.14 15.45 -0.06
N ASP A 137 10.49 14.60 0.90
CA ASP A 137 11.87 14.13 1.09
C ASP A 137 12.40 13.38 -0.14
N ILE A 138 11.54 12.68 -0.89
CA ILE A 138 11.92 12.03 -2.15
C ILE A 138 12.54 13.06 -3.11
N TYR A 139 11.92 14.24 -3.21
CA TYR A 139 12.42 15.33 -4.06
C TYR A 139 13.67 16.02 -3.49
N GLN A 140 14.04 15.74 -2.24
CA GLN A 140 15.26 16.23 -1.59
C GLN A 140 16.41 15.22 -1.62
N LEU A 141 16.20 13.99 -2.12
CA LEU A 141 17.23 12.93 -2.19
C LEU A 141 18.51 13.34 -2.94
N HIS A 142 18.44 14.33 -3.84
CA HIS A 142 19.62 14.88 -4.51
C HIS A 142 20.66 15.44 -3.52
N LYS A 143 20.24 15.87 -2.32
CA LYS A 143 21.13 16.34 -1.24
C LYS A 143 21.90 15.20 -0.57
N HIS A 144 21.45 13.96 -0.73
CA HIS A 144 22.01 12.77 -0.11
C HIS A 144 22.73 11.88 -1.13
N GLN A 145 23.10 12.39 -2.31
CA GLN A 145 23.66 11.59 -3.41
C GLN A 145 24.84 10.70 -2.98
N ASP A 146 25.77 11.23 -2.19
CA ASP A 146 26.95 10.48 -1.72
C ASP A 146 26.57 9.38 -0.72
N GLU A 147 25.59 9.63 0.15
CA GLU A 147 25.02 8.64 1.06
C GLU A 147 24.33 7.52 0.27
N LEU A 148 23.57 7.84 -0.77
CA LEU A 148 22.91 6.85 -1.63
C LEU A 148 23.92 5.90 -2.30
N ILE A 149 25.05 6.42 -2.77
CA ILE A 149 26.11 5.62 -3.41
C ILE A 149 26.79 4.69 -2.39
N THR A 150 27.09 5.21 -1.20
CA THR A 150 27.93 4.53 -0.20
C THR A 150 27.15 3.55 0.68
N LEU A 151 25.94 3.93 1.10
CA LEU A 151 25.12 3.20 2.07
C LEU A 151 24.47 1.96 1.46
N GLU A 152 23.93 2.10 0.26
CA GLU A 152 23.14 1.05 -0.41
C GLU A 152 23.92 0.24 -1.46
N LYS A 153 25.22 0.55 -1.64
CA LYS A 153 26.02 0.03 -2.77
C LYS A 153 25.34 0.25 -4.12
N LEU A 154 24.54 1.31 -4.24
CA LEU A 154 23.97 1.74 -5.50
C LEU A 154 25.12 2.23 -6.39
N GLY A 155 25.23 1.66 -7.59
CA GLY A 155 26.16 2.20 -8.57
C GLY A 155 25.80 3.66 -8.91
N GLU A 156 26.80 4.51 -9.11
CA GLU A 156 26.63 5.94 -9.44
C GLU A 156 25.60 6.17 -10.55
N LYS A 157 25.61 5.29 -11.56
CA LYS A 157 24.64 5.30 -12.67
C LYS A 157 23.20 5.10 -12.19
N SER A 158 22.97 4.17 -11.27
CA SER A 158 21.64 3.91 -10.71
C SER A 158 21.14 5.10 -9.91
N VAL A 159 22.00 5.71 -9.08
CA VAL A 159 21.65 6.93 -8.33
C VAL A 159 21.30 8.07 -9.29
N LYS A 160 22.12 8.30 -10.31
CA LYS A 160 21.84 9.32 -11.34
C LYS A 160 20.51 9.09 -12.06
N ASN A 161 20.19 7.84 -12.39
CA ASN A 161 18.92 7.49 -13.02
C ASN A 161 17.73 7.77 -12.10
N ILE A 162 17.82 7.38 -10.82
CA ILE A 162 16.77 7.64 -9.82
C ILE A 162 16.54 9.15 -9.67
N LEU A 163 17.61 9.94 -9.47
CA LEU A 163 17.49 11.39 -9.33
C LEU A 163 16.91 12.05 -10.59
N SER A 164 17.27 11.57 -11.78
CA SER A 164 16.67 12.04 -13.05
C SER A 164 15.20 11.68 -13.18
N ALA A 165 14.79 10.48 -12.73
CA ALA A 165 13.39 10.07 -12.73
C ALA A 165 12.56 10.90 -11.75
N ILE A 166 13.11 11.22 -10.57
CA ILE A 166 12.48 12.11 -9.59
C ILE A 166 12.23 13.49 -10.21
N GLU A 167 13.23 14.10 -10.86
CA GLU A 167 13.05 15.39 -11.53
C GLU A 167 12.01 15.33 -12.65
N THR A 168 12.02 14.27 -13.44
CA THR A 168 11.03 14.08 -14.52
C THR A 168 9.61 13.96 -13.97
N SER A 169 9.42 13.26 -12.84
CA SER A 169 8.11 13.03 -12.23
C SER A 169 7.40 14.30 -11.77
N LYS A 170 8.13 15.41 -11.56
CA LYS A 170 7.53 16.72 -11.24
C LYS A 170 6.56 17.20 -12.33
N GLN A 171 6.77 16.76 -13.57
CA GLN A 171 5.85 16.98 -14.68
C GLN A 171 4.85 15.82 -14.76
N THR A 172 3.75 15.93 -14.05
CA THR A 172 2.69 14.93 -13.98
C THR A 172 1.32 15.52 -14.39
N THR A 173 0.26 14.71 -14.35
CA THR A 173 -1.12 15.18 -14.50
C THR A 173 -1.80 15.29 -13.15
N LEU A 174 -2.81 16.16 -13.04
CA LEU A 174 -3.59 16.30 -11.80
C LEU A 174 -4.20 14.97 -11.35
N ALA A 175 -4.75 14.17 -12.27
CA ALA A 175 -5.31 12.86 -11.97
C ALA A 175 -4.28 11.90 -11.35
N ARG A 176 -3.06 11.86 -11.91
CA ARG A 176 -1.98 11.03 -11.38
C ARG A 176 -1.52 11.52 -10.01
N PHE A 177 -1.44 12.83 -9.82
CA PHE A 177 -1.08 13.42 -8.53
C PHE A 177 -2.14 13.10 -7.46
N ILE A 178 -3.43 13.31 -7.74
CA ILE A 178 -4.54 12.94 -6.82
C ILE A 178 -4.48 11.45 -6.47
N TYR A 179 -4.23 10.59 -7.45
CA TYR A 179 -4.06 9.16 -7.20
C TYR A 179 -2.84 8.91 -6.31
N ALA A 180 -1.70 9.56 -6.57
CA ALA A 180 -0.47 9.42 -5.80
C ALA A 180 -0.60 9.83 -4.33
N LEU A 181 -1.51 10.75 -3.99
CA LEU A 181 -1.80 11.14 -2.60
C LEU A 181 -2.32 9.97 -1.74
N GLY A 182 -2.81 8.89 -2.36
CA GLY A 182 -3.21 7.68 -1.64
C GLY A 182 -4.46 7.88 -0.77
N ILE A 183 -5.34 8.82 -1.14
CA ILE A 183 -6.58 9.09 -0.40
C ILE A 183 -7.46 7.82 -0.41
N ARG A 184 -7.90 7.40 0.78
CA ARG A 184 -8.71 6.19 0.92
C ARG A 184 -9.99 6.29 0.09
N GLY A 185 -10.26 5.25 -0.70
CA GLY A 185 -11.44 5.20 -1.58
C GLY A 185 -11.24 5.90 -2.93
N VAL A 186 -10.10 6.54 -3.17
CA VAL A 186 -9.77 7.20 -4.43
C VAL A 186 -8.86 6.29 -5.26
N GLY A 187 -9.47 5.53 -6.16
CA GLY A 187 -8.74 4.78 -7.19
C GLY A 187 -8.38 5.66 -8.40
N GLU A 188 -7.72 5.08 -9.40
CA GLU A 188 -7.32 5.81 -10.62
C GLU A 188 -8.49 6.46 -11.34
N THR A 189 -9.60 5.73 -11.52
CA THR A 189 -10.81 6.24 -12.16
C THR A 189 -11.40 7.40 -11.37
N THR A 190 -11.50 7.26 -10.04
CA THR A 190 -11.99 8.32 -9.16
C THR A 190 -11.09 9.55 -9.22
N ALA A 191 -9.76 9.38 -9.20
CA ALA A 191 -8.80 10.46 -9.32
C ALA A 191 -8.92 11.20 -10.67
N GLN A 192 -9.18 10.46 -11.76
CA GLN A 192 -9.45 11.02 -13.07
C GLN A 192 -10.74 11.85 -13.09
N ASN A 193 -11.82 11.34 -12.48
CA ASN A 193 -13.10 12.06 -12.38
C ASN A 193 -12.96 13.34 -11.53
N LEU A 194 -12.25 13.26 -10.40
CA LEU A 194 -11.94 14.42 -9.56
C LEU A 194 -11.15 15.47 -10.35
N ALA A 195 -10.09 15.06 -11.05
CA ALA A 195 -9.30 15.99 -11.87
C ALA A 195 -10.14 16.66 -12.96
N GLN A 196 -11.06 15.92 -13.61
CA GLN A 196 -11.94 16.47 -14.64
C GLN A 196 -12.97 17.45 -14.08
N GLN A 197 -13.52 17.17 -12.88
CA GLN A 197 -14.53 18.02 -12.27
C GLN A 197 -13.93 19.32 -11.72
N PHE A 198 -12.79 19.23 -11.02
CA PHE A 198 -12.22 20.37 -10.29
C PHE A 198 -11.20 21.16 -11.10
N GLY A 199 -10.51 20.53 -12.07
CA GLY A 199 -9.56 21.19 -12.97
C GLY A 199 -8.21 21.56 -12.34
N ASP A 200 -8.19 21.95 -11.07
CA ASP A 200 -7.00 22.24 -10.29
C ASP A 200 -7.07 21.66 -8.86
N LEU A 201 -5.92 21.58 -8.20
CA LEU A 201 -5.80 20.99 -6.87
C LEU A 201 -6.45 21.86 -5.79
N ASP A 202 -6.32 23.19 -5.90
CA ASP A 202 -6.84 24.12 -4.89
C ASP A 202 -8.38 24.07 -4.82
N ALA A 203 -9.04 23.94 -5.98
CA ALA A 203 -10.48 23.76 -6.10
C ALA A 203 -10.95 22.45 -5.47
N LEU A 204 -10.19 21.36 -5.63
CA LEU A 204 -10.46 20.09 -4.96
C LEU A 204 -10.26 20.20 -3.45
N MET A 205 -9.17 20.83 -2.99
CA MET A 205 -8.88 21.05 -1.57
C MET A 205 -9.97 21.88 -0.88
N ALA A 206 -10.53 22.87 -1.57
CA ALA A 206 -11.58 23.74 -1.06
C ALA A 206 -13.00 23.13 -1.14
N ALA A 207 -13.17 21.94 -1.73
CA ALA A 207 -14.48 21.35 -1.94
C ALA A 207 -15.19 20.97 -0.62
N ASP A 208 -16.50 21.21 -0.59
CA ASP A 208 -17.39 20.65 0.43
C ASP A 208 -17.86 19.24 0.02
N ILE A 209 -18.50 18.55 0.97
CA ILE A 209 -18.98 17.17 0.76
C ILE A 209 -20.01 17.12 -0.39
N ASP A 210 -20.89 18.13 -0.49
CA ASP A 210 -21.94 18.17 -1.52
C ASP A 210 -21.37 18.27 -2.94
N LYS A 211 -20.28 19.02 -3.15
CA LYS A 211 -19.57 19.06 -4.42
C LYS A 211 -18.84 17.75 -4.72
N LEU A 212 -18.21 17.14 -3.72
CA LEU A 212 -17.52 15.85 -3.88
C LEU A 212 -18.50 14.74 -4.28
N LEU A 213 -19.72 14.74 -3.73
CA LEU A 213 -20.78 13.80 -4.08
C LEU A 213 -21.28 13.93 -5.54
N GLN A 214 -21.03 15.04 -6.20
CA GLN A 214 -21.37 15.23 -7.62
C GLN A 214 -20.34 14.56 -8.54
N THR A 215 -19.20 14.11 -8.01
CA THR A 215 -18.18 13.41 -8.79
C THR A 215 -18.60 11.98 -9.08
N PRO A 216 -18.55 11.53 -10.35
CA PRO A 216 -18.80 10.14 -10.69
C PRO A 216 -17.90 9.18 -9.89
N ASP A 217 -18.48 8.08 -9.42
CA ASP A 217 -17.85 7.07 -8.56
C ASP A 217 -17.45 7.55 -7.14
N VAL A 218 -17.91 8.72 -6.71
CA VAL A 218 -17.72 9.21 -5.34
C VAL A 218 -19.01 9.06 -4.53
N GLY A 219 -19.01 8.12 -3.58
CA GLY A 219 -20.07 7.97 -2.58
C GLY A 219 -19.77 8.73 -1.29
N ALA A 220 -20.72 8.74 -0.35
CA ALA A 220 -20.63 9.48 0.93
C ALA A 220 -19.33 9.19 1.71
N ILE A 221 -18.98 7.91 1.87
CA ILE A 221 -17.75 7.52 2.58
C ILE A 221 -16.50 8.10 1.89
N THR A 222 -16.42 8.04 0.57
CA THR A 222 -15.27 8.56 -0.18
C THR A 222 -15.22 10.08 -0.12
N ALA A 223 -16.38 10.76 -0.20
CA ALA A 223 -16.47 12.21 -0.09
C ALA A 223 -15.98 12.70 1.29
N GLU A 224 -16.42 12.06 2.37
CA GLU A 224 -15.95 12.36 3.73
C GLU A 224 -14.43 12.17 3.85
N LEU A 225 -13.88 11.08 3.32
CA LEU A 225 -12.44 10.81 3.38
C LEU A 225 -11.60 11.83 2.61
N ILE A 226 -12.05 12.25 1.42
CA ILE A 226 -11.38 13.32 0.66
C ILE A 226 -11.43 14.63 1.46
N HIS A 227 -12.60 14.94 2.02
CA HIS A 227 -12.83 16.16 2.78
C HIS A 227 -11.96 16.24 4.05
N GLU A 228 -11.86 15.13 4.80
CA GLU A 228 -11.01 15.01 5.97
C GLU A 228 -9.52 15.07 5.60
N PHE A 229 -9.12 14.40 4.50
CA PHE A 229 -7.73 14.38 4.03
C PHE A 229 -7.17 15.78 3.86
N PHE A 230 -7.88 16.66 3.14
CA PHE A 230 -7.44 18.04 2.89
C PHE A 230 -7.62 19.02 4.07
N ARG A 231 -8.17 18.56 5.20
CA ARG A 231 -8.27 19.35 6.45
C ARG A 231 -7.24 18.95 7.48
N ALA A 232 -6.54 17.84 7.26
CA ALA A 232 -5.48 17.41 8.14
C ALA A 232 -4.18 18.19 7.82
N PRO A 233 -3.64 18.98 8.77
CA PRO A 233 -2.49 19.86 8.48
C PRO A 233 -1.29 19.13 7.87
N HIS A 234 -1.01 17.90 8.33
CA HIS A 234 0.08 17.08 7.85
C HIS A 234 -0.03 16.67 6.37
N ASN A 235 -1.22 16.71 5.76
CA ASN A 235 -1.41 16.46 4.33
C ASN A 235 -1.26 17.73 3.48
N ILE A 236 -1.27 18.91 4.11
CA ILE A 236 -1.19 20.22 3.44
C ILE A 236 0.22 20.81 3.53
N GLU A 237 0.93 20.56 4.63
CA GLU A 237 2.26 21.12 4.91
C GLU A 237 3.42 20.33 4.27
N GLY A 238 3.15 19.12 3.78
CA GLY A 238 4.14 18.12 3.34
C GLY A 238 4.39 18.02 1.83
#